data_AF-A0A9Q2CFT9-F1
#
_entry.id   AF-A0A9Q2CFT9-F1
#
_cell.length_a   1.000
_cell.length_b   1.000
_cell.length_c   1.000
_cell.angle_alpha   90.00
_cell.angle_beta   90.00
_cell.angle_gamma   90.00
#
_symmetry.space_group_name_H-M   'P 1'
#
loop_
_entity.id
_entity.type
_entity.pdbx_description
1 polymer ?
#
loop_
_entity_poly.entity_id
_entity_poly.type
_entity_poly.pdbx_seq_one_letter_code
_entity_poly.pdbx_strand_id
1 'polypeptide(L)'
;MTTAESLETLRDALDRHAKSADLPHLLKQWRDDAVLAPLAVLPPAYDQVRRSLLQRLDMAVSFGEESCSFSPSSLLAEMRLWTDKAEAKLASM
;
A
#
# COMPACT_ATOMS: atom_id res chain seq x y z
N MET A 1 5.15 13.32 -11.97
CA MET A 1 4.88 12.78 -10.63
C MET A 1 6.20 12.39 -10.01
N THR A 2 6.52 12.97 -8.87
CA THR A 2 7.72 12.73 -8.05
C THR A 2 7.49 11.57 -7.08
N THR A 3 8.55 11.10 -6.43
CA THR A 3 8.45 10.07 -5.37
C THR A 3 7.51 10.50 -4.24
N ALA A 4 7.56 11.77 -3.83
CA ALA A 4 6.69 12.30 -2.78
C ALA A 4 5.21 12.30 -3.22
N GLU A 5 4.91 12.78 -4.43
CA GLU A 5 3.54 12.76 -4.98
C GLU A 5 3.00 11.32 -5.14
N SER A 6 3.86 10.37 -5.51
CA SER A 6 3.49 8.96 -5.57
C SER A 6 3.13 8.40 -4.20
N LEU A 7 3.90 8.70 -3.15
CA LEU A 7 3.59 8.26 -1.79
C LEU A 7 2.31 8.90 -1.26
N GLU A 8 2.08 10.18 -1.55
CA GLU A 8 0.84 10.88 -1.23
C GLU A 8 -0.36 10.23 -1.92
N THR A 9 -0.24 9.89 -3.22
CA THR A 9 -1.30 9.19 -3.98
C THR A 9 -1.65 7.84 -3.36
N LEU A 10 -0.64 7.06 -2.94
CA LEU A 10 -0.87 5.79 -2.25
C LEU A 10 -1.57 5.97 -0.89
N ARG A 11 -1.24 7.05 -0.18
CA ARG A 11 -1.85 7.41 1.12
C ARG A 11 -3.30 7.87 0.97
N ASP A 12 -3.59 8.70 -0.02
CA ASP A 12 -4.96 9.13 -0.35
C ASP A 12 -5.85 7.91 -0.65
N ALA A 13 -5.33 6.95 -1.41
CA ALA A 13 -6.06 5.72 -1.72
C ALA A 13 -6.43 4.92 -0.45
N LEU A 14 -5.53 4.87 0.54
CA LEU A 14 -5.82 4.24 1.84
C LEU A 14 -6.88 5.00 2.64
N ASP A 15 -6.79 6.32 2.71
CA ASP A 15 -7.77 7.17 3.41
C ASP A 15 -9.16 7.09 2.76
N ARG A 16 -9.21 7.10 1.42
CA ARG A 16 -10.44 6.91 0.66
C ARG A 16 -11.07 5.55 0.94
N HIS A 17 -10.27 4.49 0.98
CA HIS A 17 -10.76 3.17 1.35
C HIS A 17 -11.32 3.14 2.77
N ALA A 18 -10.66 3.78 3.74
CA ALA A 18 -11.15 3.86 5.11
C ALA A 18 -12.53 4.56 5.23
N LYS A 19 -12.84 5.50 4.33
CA LYS A 19 -14.11 6.23 4.32
C LYS A 19 -15.23 5.53 3.55
N SER A 20 -14.90 4.89 2.42
CA SER A 20 -15.89 4.39 1.46
C SER A 20 -15.82 2.88 1.22
N ALA A 21 -14.93 2.16 1.92
CA ALA A 21 -14.61 0.76 1.70
C ALA A 21 -14.25 0.41 0.23
N ASP A 22 -13.71 1.38 -0.51
CA ASP A 22 -13.47 1.27 -1.96
C ASP A 22 -12.15 0.55 -2.28
N LEU A 23 -12.13 -0.75 -1.98
CA LEU A 23 -10.99 -1.63 -2.18
C LEU A 23 -10.51 -1.72 -3.63
N PRO A 24 -11.38 -1.78 -4.67
CA PRO A 24 -10.92 -1.85 -6.06
C PRO A 24 -10.07 -0.63 -6.46
N HIS A 25 -10.44 0.56 -6.00
CA HIS A 25 -9.65 1.77 -6.26
C HIS A 25 -8.31 1.73 -5.54
N LEU A 26 -8.29 1.31 -4.27
CA LEU A 26 -7.05 1.12 -3.52
C LEU A 26 -6.09 0.19 -4.27
N LEU A 27 -6.56 -0.99 -4.67
CA LEU A 27 -5.75 -1.98 -5.39
C LEU A 27 -5.26 -1.44 -6.73
N LYS A 28 -6.09 -0.67 -7.44
CA LYS A 28 -5.69 -0.01 -8.69
C LYS A 28 -4.53 0.94 -8.46
N GLN A 29 -4.63 1.87 -7.51
CA GLN A 29 -3.58 2.86 -7.22
C GLN A 29 -2.27 2.17 -6.77
N TRP A 30 -2.37 1.13 -5.95
CA TRP A 30 -1.21 0.41 -5.44
C TRP A 30 -0.54 -0.54 -6.43
N ARG A 31 -1.14 -0.75 -7.61
CA ARG A 31 -0.59 -1.55 -8.72
C ARG A 31 -0.26 -0.70 -9.95
N ASP A 32 -0.58 0.60 -9.93
CA ASP A 32 -0.42 1.48 -11.08
C ASP A 32 1.04 1.81 -11.35
N ASP A 33 1.58 1.40 -12.50
CA ASP A 33 3.00 1.56 -12.81
C ASP A 33 3.43 3.05 -12.81
N ALA A 34 2.55 3.97 -13.21
CA ALA A 34 2.88 5.40 -13.19
C ALA A 34 3.00 5.94 -11.76
N VAL A 35 2.19 5.44 -10.82
CA VAL A 35 2.34 5.69 -9.37
C VAL A 35 3.63 5.07 -8.83
N LEU A 36 4.00 3.88 -9.30
CA LEU A 36 5.08 3.10 -8.71
C LEU A 36 6.48 3.41 -9.27
N ALA A 37 6.59 3.83 -10.53
CA ALA A 37 7.88 4.10 -11.17
C ALA A 37 8.74 5.14 -10.42
N PRO A 38 8.19 6.26 -9.90
CA PRO A 38 8.97 7.22 -9.11
C PRO A 38 9.46 6.68 -7.77
N LEU A 39 8.91 5.57 -7.28
CA LEU A 39 9.31 4.93 -6.02
C LEU A 39 10.57 4.07 -6.15
N ALA A 40 11.10 3.90 -7.37
CA ALA A 40 12.33 3.15 -7.64
C ALA A 40 13.58 3.74 -6.96
N VAL A 41 13.51 4.97 -6.45
CA VAL A 41 14.57 5.58 -5.64
C VAL A 41 14.68 4.96 -4.24
N LEU A 42 13.60 4.36 -3.73
CA LEU A 42 13.60 3.69 -2.43
C LEU A 42 14.39 2.38 -2.50
N PRO A 43 14.96 1.91 -1.37
CA PRO A 43 15.61 0.60 -1.33
C PRO A 43 14.69 -0.52 -1.86
N PRO A 44 15.23 -1.52 -2.59
CA PRO A 44 14.41 -2.56 -3.25
C PRO A 44 13.56 -3.39 -2.29
N ALA A 45 13.93 -3.42 -1.00
CA ALA A 45 13.13 -4.03 0.06
C ALA A 45 11.71 -3.43 0.18
N TYR A 46 11.54 -2.13 -0.08
CA TYR A 46 10.22 -1.47 0.01
C TYR A 46 9.25 -2.05 -1.02
N ASP A 47 9.71 -2.22 -2.25
CA ASP A 47 8.93 -2.80 -3.34
C ASP A 47 8.61 -4.28 -3.08
N GLN A 48 9.53 -5.04 -2.48
CA GLN A 48 9.27 -6.41 -2.05
C GLN A 48 8.17 -6.48 -0.98
N VAL A 49 8.26 -5.66 0.08
CA VAL A 49 7.24 -5.61 1.14
C VAL A 49 5.89 -5.19 0.58
N ARG A 50 5.84 -4.16 -0.28
CA ARG A 50 4.61 -3.70 -0.94
C ARG A 50 3.93 -4.83 -1.71
N ARG A 51 4.68 -5.57 -2.53
CA ARG A 51 4.13 -6.73 -3.26
C ARG A 51 3.59 -7.80 -2.32
N SER A 52 4.31 -8.13 -1.24
CA SER A 52 3.85 -9.10 -0.25
C SER A 52 2.54 -8.66 0.43
N LEU A 53 2.41 -7.37 0.77
CA LEU A 53 1.17 -6.82 1.33
C LEU A 53 0.00 -6.95 0.35
N LEU A 54 0.21 -6.61 -0.93
CA LEU A 54 -0.81 -6.74 -1.96
C LEU A 54 -1.26 -8.17 -2.21
N GLN A 55 -0.32 -9.13 -2.19
CA GLN A 55 -0.66 -10.55 -2.32
C GLN A 55 -1.49 -11.04 -1.13
N ARG A 56 -1.12 -10.65 0.09
CA ARG A 56 -1.89 -11.00 1.29
C ARG A 56 -3.28 -10.39 1.29
N LEU A 57 -3.42 -9.15 0.81
CA LEU A 57 -4.72 -8.47 0.71
C LEU A 57 -5.63 -9.16 -0.31
N ASP A 58 -5.10 -9.55 -1.47
CA ASP A 58 -5.83 -10.30 -2.50
C ASP A 58 -6.36 -11.65 -1.96
N MET A 59 -5.53 -12.35 -1.19
CA MET A 59 -5.91 -13.57 -0.48
C MET A 59 -6.96 -13.29 0.60
N ALA A 60 -6.80 -12.26 1.43
CA ALA A 60 -7.76 -11.92 2.48
C ALA A 60 -9.16 -11.59 1.92
N VAL A 61 -9.21 -11.00 0.73
CA VAL A 61 -10.45 -10.70 0.00
C VAL A 61 -11.07 -11.96 -0.59
N SER A 62 -10.24 -12.89 -1.08
CA SER A 62 -10.68 -14.13 -1.70
C SER A 62 -11.13 -15.20 -0.70
N PHE A 63 -10.56 -15.21 0.51
CA PHE A 63 -10.76 -16.27 1.51
C PHE A 63 -11.55 -15.82 2.75
N GLY A 64 -12.07 -14.58 2.77
CA GLY A 64 -13.06 -14.05 3.72
C GLY A 64 -12.96 -14.51 5.19
N GLU A 65 -12.41 -13.66 6.07
CA GLU A 65 -12.56 -13.67 7.55
C GLU A 65 -12.34 -14.98 8.35
N GLU A 66 -11.99 -16.12 7.75
CA GLU A 66 -11.87 -17.40 8.47
C GLU A 66 -10.55 -17.56 9.27
N SER A 67 -9.68 -16.54 9.28
CA SER A 67 -8.43 -16.57 10.05
C SER A 67 -8.27 -15.32 10.92
N CYS A 68 -8.42 -15.49 12.23
CA CYS A 68 -8.24 -14.43 13.24
C CYS A 68 -6.83 -13.77 13.25
N SER A 69 -5.87 -14.28 12.49
CA SER A 69 -4.54 -13.64 12.29
C SER A 69 -4.41 -12.84 10.98
N PHE A 70 -5.41 -12.89 10.09
CA PHE A 70 -5.38 -12.24 8.76
C PHE A 70 -6.66 -11.43 8.52
N SER A 71 -6.91 -10.43 9.36
CA SER A 71 -7.99 -9.47 9.09
C SER A 71 -7.54 -8.46 8.01
N PRO A 72 -8.39 -8.15 7.00
CA PRO A 72 -8.11 -7.13 6.00
C PRO A 72 -7.73 -5.77 6.61
N SER A 73 -8.32 -5.43 7.75
CA SER A 73 -8.01 -4.23 8.54
C SER A 73 -6.57 -4.19 9.06
N SER A 74 -6.01 -5.32 9.49
CA SER A 74 -4.60 -5.41 9.91
C SER A 74 -3.65 -5.21 8.73
N LEU A 75 -3.98 -5.77 7.55
CA LEU A 75 -3.19 -5.58 6.33
C LEU A 75 -3.20 -4.12 5.86
N LEU A 76 -4.35 -3.44 5.95
CA LEU A 76 -4.46 -2.01 5.64
C LEU A 76 -3.63 -1.15 6.61
N ALA A 77 -3.56 -1.53 7.90
CA ALA A 77 -2.68 -0.87 8.86
C ALA A 77 -1.20 -1.09 8.52
N GLU A 78 -0.80 -2.29 8.09
CA GLU A 78 0.55 -2.57 7.60
C GLU A 78 0.90 -1.76 6.34
N MET A 79 -0.05 -1.61 5.40
CA MET A 79 0.12 -0.76 4.22
C MET A 79 0.32 0.71 4.60
N ARG A 80 -0.44 1.22 5.58
CA ARG A 80 -0.25 2.59 6.08
C ARG A 80 1.13 2.77 6.72
N LEU A 81 1.55 1.81 7.54
CA LEU A 81 2.89 1.79 8.14
C LEU A 81 3.99 1.74 7.09
N TRP A 82 3.79 1.01 5.99
CA TRP A 82 4.72 0.99 4.87
C TRP A 82 4.87 2.38 4.25
N THR A 83 3.77 3.12 4.04
CA THR A 83 3.81 4.47 3.48
C THR A 83 4.54 5.44 4.40
N ASP A 84 4.23 5.43 5.70
CA ASP A 84 4.95 6.24 6.71
C ASP A 84 6.47 5.98 6.69
N LYS A 85 6.87 4.70 6.60
CA LYS A 85 8.29 4.32 6.52
C LYS A 85 8.95 4.78 5.22
N ALA A 86 8.24 4.69 4.10
CA ALA A 86 8.74 5.11 2.81
C ALA A 86 8.94 6.64 2.76
N GLU A 87 8.02 7.41 3.33
CA GLU A 87 8.12 8.86 3.46
C GLU A 87 9.29 9.26 4.37
N ALA A 88 9.40 8.63 5.55
CA ALA A 88 10.53 8.86 6.44
C ALA A 88 11.87 8.50 5.79
N LYS A 89 11.91 7.41 5.01
CA LYS A 89 13.10 7.02 4.28
C LYS A 89 13.45 8.05 3.22
N LEU A 90 12.49 8.52 2.42
CA LEU A 90 12.69 9.55 1.41
C LEU A 90 13.23 10.86 2.02
N ALA A 91 12.71 11.28 3.17
CA ALA A 91 13.19 12.48 3.88
C ALA A 91 14.61 12.33 4.46
N SER A 92 15.08 11.09 4.64
CA SER A 92 16.42 10.76 5.17
C SER A 92 17.46 10.43 4.09
N MET A 93 17.06 10.46 2.82
CA MET A 93 17.94 10.26 1.66
C MET A 93 18.55 11.59 1.22
#